data_AF-A0A5C3L7I5-F1
#
_entry.id   AF-A0A5C3L7I5-F1
#
_cell.length_a   1.000
_cell.length_b   1.000
_cell.length_c   1.000
_cell.angle_alpha   90.00
_cell.angle_beta   90.00
_cell.angle_gamma   90.00
#
_symmetry.space_group_name_H-M   'P 1'
#
loop_
_entity.id
_entity.type
_entity.pdbx_description
1 polymer ?
#
loop_
_entity_poly.entity_id
_entity_poly.type
_entity_poly.pdbx_seq_one_letter_code
_entity_poly.pdbx_strand_id
1 'polypeptide(L)'
;KAGAFGNLTLLPNYRLPPLYYLKKDRIWQYVNDTTVFPLNVLNVTASAAENRHPPFQLTLGRKIEGVEGGLWRWSGSMLYYDFPGKTETQGLFFMCENNRINGVFMYCQQCVHLF
;
A
#
# COMPACT_ATOMS: atom_id res chain seq x y z
N LYS A 1 -11.09 8.57 14.00
CA LYS A 1 -11.78 8.83 12.71
C LYS A 1 -11.36 7.72 11.75
N ALA A 2 -12.28 6.83 11.36
CA ALA A 2 -11.96 5.70 10.50
C ALA A 2 -11.83 6.14 9.02
N GLY A 3 -10.79 5.66 8.33
CA GLY A 3 -10.69 5.62 6.87
C GLY A 3 -10.84 6.96 6.13
N ALA A 4 -10.09 8.00 6.51
CA ALA A 4 -10.02 9.21 5.70
C ALA A 4 -9.30 8.92 4.38
N PHE A 5 -9.82 9.48 3.27
CA PHE A 5 -9.20 9.35 1.95
C PHE A 5 -7.79 9.95 1.93
N GLY A 6 -6.96 9.42 1.05
CA GLY A 6 -5.59 9.86 0.84
C GLY A 6 -4.59 8.82 1.32
N ASN A 7 -3.44 9.30 1.78
CA ASN A 7 -2.30 8.44 2.10
C ASN A 7 -2.65 7.50 3.24
N LEU A 8 -2.41 6.21 3.02
CA LEU A 8 -2.50 5.25 4.10
C LEU A 8 -1.45 5.61 5.15
N THR A 9 -1.84 5.76 6.42
CA THR A 9 -0.92 6.10 7.52
C THR A 9 -1.13 5.13 8.67
N LEU A 10 -0.05 4.76 9.37
CA LEU A 10 -0.16 4.04 10.63
C LEU A 10 -0.29 5.07 11.74
N LEU A 11 -1.40 5.01 12.45
CA LEU A 11 -1.65 5.89 13.59
C LEU A 11 -1.15 5.18 14.85
N PRO A 12 -0.15 5.72 15.57
CA PRO A 12 0.29 5.15 16.82
C PRO A 12 -0.86 5.15 17.83
N ASN A 13 -0.97 4.09 18.64
CA ASN A 13 -1.96 3.95 19.72
C ASN A 13 -3.45 3.93 19.27
N TYR A 14 -3.72 3.58 18.01
CA TYR A 14 -5.09 3.44 17.54
C TYR A 14 -5.72 2.15 18.09
N ARG A 15 -6.63 2.27 19.07
CA ARG A 15 -7.20 1.13 19.83
C ARG A 15 -7.97 0.11 18.98
N LEU A 16 -8.44 0.50 17.80
CA LEU A 16 -9.20 -0.36 16.89
C LEU A 16 -8.59 -0.23 15.48
N PRO A 17 -7.65 -1.12 15.09
CA PRO A 17 -7.03 -1.02 13.78
C PRO A 17 -8.08 -1.14 12.68
N PRO A 18 -7.95 -0.39 11.56
CA PRO A 18 -8.84 -0.56 10.43
C PRO A 18 -8.77 -1.98 9.88
N LEU A 19 -9.92 -2.53 9.50
CA LEU A 19 -10.02 -3.86 8.94
C LEU A 19 -9.82 -3.81 7.43
N TYR A 20 -8.94 -4.68 6.93
CA TYR A 20 -8.68 -4.85 5.50
C TYR A 20 -8.94 -6.29 5.09
N TYR A 21 -9.40 -6.49 3.86
CA TYR A 21 -9.60 -7.83 3.31
C TYR A 21 -9.20 -7.89 1.84
N LEU A 22 -8.75 -9.07 1.42
CA LEU A 22 -8.38 -9.38 0.04
C LEU A 22 -9.57 -9.97 -0.69
N LYS A 23 -9.95 -9.40 -1.84
CA LYS A 23 -11.01 -9.91 -2.71
C LYS A 23 -10.66 -9.65 -4.17
N LYS A 24 -10.61 -10.72 -4.98
CA LYS A 24 -10.23 -10.69 -6.40
C LYS A 24 -8.93 -9.91 -6.62
N ASP A 25 -7.88 -10.33 -5.91
CA ASP A 25 -6.51 -9.77 -6.00
C ASP A 25 -6.40 -8.29 -5.64
N ARG A 26 -7.39 -7.75 -4.93
CA ARG A 26 -7.44 -6.36 -4.47
C ARG A 26 -7.74 -6.27 -2.99
N ILE A 27 -7.09 -5.30 -2.33
CA ILE A 27 -7.33 -5.02 -0.92
C ILE A 27 -8.42 -3.95 -0.80
N TRP A 28 -9.32 -4.16 0.16
CA TRP A 28 -10.41 -3.27 0.49
C TRP A 28 -10.35 -2.95 1.97
N GLN A 29 -10.56 -1.69 2.33
CA GLN A 29 -10.79 -1.28 3.72
C GLN A 29 -12.28 -1.37 4.02
N TYR A 30 -12.61 -2.11 5.08
CA TYR A 30 -13.93 -2.11 5.66
C TYR A 30 -14.08 -0.92 6.62
N VAL A 31 -15.05 -0.06 6.36
CA VAL A 31 -15.35 1.09 7.23
C VAL A 31 -16.62 0.83 8.04
N ASN A 32 -17.66 0.34 7.38
CA ASN A 32 -18.94 -0.06 7.98
C ASN A 32 -19.74 -0.95 7.00
N ASP A 33 -20.94 -1.38 7.38
CA ASP A 33 -21.78 -2.31 6.60
C ASP A 33 -22.18 -1.78 5.21
N THR A 34 -22.11 -0.46 5.01
CA THR A 34 -22.52 0.20 3.77
C THR A 34 -21.34 0.75 2.96
N THR A 35 -20.14 0.75 3.52
CA THR A 35 -18.99 1.49 3.00
C THR A 35 -17.73 0.67 3.06
N VAL A 36 -17.19 0.40 1.88
CA VAL A 36 -15.87 -0.20 1.68
C VAL A 36 -15.09 0.64 0.69
N PHE A 37 -13.79 0.81 0.93
CA PHE A 37 -12.92 1.61 0.07
C PHE A 37 -11.81 0.76 -0.55
N PRO A 38 -11.55 0.88 -1.86
CA PRO A 38 -10.39 0.24 -2.47
C PRO A 38 -9.09 0.83 -1.90
N LEU A 39 -8.13 -0.06 -1.65
CA LEU A 39 -6.75 0.32 -1.42
C LEU A 39 -6.03 0.34 -2.77
N ASN A 40 -5.60 1.53 -3.17
CA ASN A 40 -4.95 1.79 -4.44
C ASN A 40 -3.43 1.81 -4.28
N VAL A 41 -2.74 1.45 -5.36
CA VAL A 41 -1.29 1.41 -5.45
C VAL A 41 -0.86 2.48 -6.45
N LEU A 42 -0.26 3.56 -5.97
CA LEU A 42 0.13 4.70 -6.80
C LEU A 42 1.63 4.73 -7.06
N ASN A 43 2.01 5.12 -8.28
CA ASN A 43 3.39 5.43 -8.64
C ASN A 43 3.75 6.80 -8.07
N VAL A 44 4.74 6.86 -7.18
CA VAL A 44 5.12 8.10 -6.49
C VAL A 44 6.28 8.82 -7.20
N THR A 45 6.94 8.15 -8.16
CA THR A 45 8.12 8.68 -8.85
C THR A 45 8.14 8.28 -10.32
N ALA A 46 8.71 9.13 -11.18
CA ALA A 46 9.00 8.80 -12.59
C ALA A 46 10.02 7.66 -12.72
N SER A 47 10.88 7.46 -11.72
CA SER A 47 11.85 6.36 -11.64
C SER A 47 11.22 5.00 -11.34
N ALA A 48 9.90 4.91 -11.15
CA ALA A 48 9.22 3.62 -10.99
C ALA A 48 9.34 2.72 -12.24
N ALA A 49 9.42 3.32 -13.43
CA ALA A 49 9.68 2.59 -14.66
C ALA A 49 11.09 1.98 -14.68
N GLU A 50 12.08 2.73 -14.20
CA GLU A 50 13.51 2.43 -14.28
C GLU A 50 14.00 1.50 -13.16
N ASN A 51 13.36 1.54 -12.00
CA ASN A 51 13.78 0.77 -10.83
C ASN A 51 13.21 -0.65 -10.83
N ARG A 52 14.05 -1.66 -10.55
CA ARG A 52 13.60 -3.06 -10.39
C ARG A 52 12.50 -3.20 -9.32
N HIS A 53 12.54 -2.34 -8.30
CA HIS A 53 11.50 -2.23 -7.28
C HIS A 53 11.07 -0.75 -7.19
N PRO A 54 10.00 -0.35 -7.88
CA PRO A 54 9.46 1.01 -7.76
C PRO A 54 8.93 1.29 -6.35
N PRO A 55 9.14 2.50 -5.79
CA PRO A 55 8.48 2.89 -4.55
C PRO A 55 7.00 3.17 -4.86
N PHE A 56 6.13 2.23 -4.55
CA PHE A 56 4.69 2.46 -4.65
C PHE A 56 4.15 3.04 -3.35
N GLN A 57 3.12 3.87 -3.43
CA GLN A 57 2.39 4.36 -2.27
C GLN A 57 1.01 3.74 -2.20
N LEU A 58 0.60 3.38 -0.99
CA LEU A 58 -0.75 2.90 -0.70
C LEU A 58 -1.66 4.07 -0.34
N THR A 59 -2.79 4.16 -1.02
CA THR A 59 -3.79 5.20 -0.79
C THR A 59 -5.20 4.63 -0.71
N LEU A 60 -6.04 5.24 0.12
CA LEU A 60 -7.47 4.93 0.18
C LEU A 60 -8.24 5.90 -0.69
N GLY A 61 -8.97 5.36 -1.66
CA GLY A 61 -9.75 6.13 -2.62
C GLY A 61 -11.22 5.79 -2.61
N ARG A 62 -12.03 6.56 -3.34
CA ARG A 62 -13.44 6.23 -3.66
C ARG A 62 -13.57 5.38 -4.92
N LYS A 63 -12.52 5.36 -5.75
CA LYS A 63 -12.47 4.67 -7.03
C LYS A 63 -11.24 3.79 -7.06
N ILE A 64 -11.32 2.73 -7.85
CA ILE A 64 -10.16 1.91 -8.18
C ILE A 64 -9.30 2.72 -9.15
N GLU A 65 -8.05 2.96 -8.77
CA GLU A 65 -7.09 3.72 -9.56
C GLU A 65 -5.65 3.29 -9.21
N GLY A 66 -4.68 3.85 -9.93
CA GLY A 66 -3.27 3.52 -9.76
C GLY A 66 -2.78 2.49 -10.76
N VAL A 67 -1.79 1.71 -10.34
CA VAL A 67 -1.14 0.71 -11.18
C VAL A 67 -2.14 -0.36 -11.63
N GLU A 68 -2.23 -0.54 -12.95
CA GLU A 68 -3.04 -1.60 -13.55
C GLU A 68 -2.28 -2.92 -13.62
N GLY A 69 -3.01 -4.04 -13.56
CA GLY A 69 -2.46 -5.39 -13.72
C GLY A 69 -1.72 -5.97 -12.52
N GLY A 70 -1.42 -5.19 -11.48
CA GLY A 70 -0.78 -5.71 -10.27
C GLY A 70 -1.75 -6.49 -9.39
N LEU A 71 -1.22 -7.49 -8.69
CA LEU A 71 -2.00 -8.47 -7.94
C LEU A 71 -1.54 -8.54 -6.49
N TRP A 72 -2.50 -8.60 -5.57
CA TRP A 72 -2.23 -8.87 -4.17
C TRP A 72 -2.38 -10.35 -3.88
N ARG A 73 -1.37 -10.95 -3.26
CA ARG A 73 -1.40 -12.36 -2.86
C ARG A 73 -0.89 -12.57 -1.44
N TRP A 74 -1.48 -13.55 -0.77
CA TRP A 74 -0.92 -14.10 0.45
C TRP A 74 0.12 -15.17 0.11
N SER A 75 1.25 -15.15 0.81
CA SER A 75 2.20 -16.27 0.85
C SER A 75 2.60 -16.50 2.29
N GLY A 76 2.12 -17.61 2.85
CA GLY A 76 2.16 -17.84 4.30
C GLY A 76 1.37 -16.76 5.06
N SER A 77 2.02 -16.13 6.03
CA SER A 77 1.46 -15.01 6.82
C SER A 77 1.79 -13.62 6.25
N MET A 78 2.49 -13.55 5.11
CA MET A 78 2.92 -12.30 4.50
C MET A 78 2.07 -11.96 3.28
N LEU A 79 1.86 -10.65 3.10
CA LEU A 79 1.08 -10.10 1.99
C LEU A 79 2.03 -9.45 0.98
N TYR A 80 1.93 -9.87 -0.27
CA TYR A 80 2.80 -9.44 -1.37
C TYR A 80 2.00 -8.73 -2.44
N TYR A 81 2.65 -7.77 -3.10
CA TYR A 81 2.16 -7.15 -4.31
C TYR A 81 3.04 -7.54 -5.50
N ASP A 82 2.45 -8.24 -6.47
CA ASP A 82 3.12 -8.60 -7.71
C ASP A 82 2.87 -7.50 -8.74
N PHE A 83 3.94 -6.80 -9.12
CA PHE A 83 3.87 -5.77 -10.16
C PHE A 83 4.03 -6.39 -11.55
N PRO A 84 3.25 -5.99 -12.56
CA PRO A 84 3.34 -6.56 -13.90
C PRO A 84 4.76 -6.48 -14.47
N GLY A 85 5.28 -7.62 -14.90
CA GLY A 85 6.59 -7.70 -15.56
C GLY A 85 7.80 -7.52 -14.64
N LYS A 86 7.64 -7.46 -13.30
CA LYS A 86 8.76 -7.49 -12.35
C LYS A 86 8.51 -8.55 -11.27
N THR A 87 9.56 -9.25 -10.86
CA THR A 87 9.48 -10.21 -9.75
C THR A 87 9.42 -9.47 -8.42
N GLU A 88 8.40 -9.82 -7.63
CA GLU A 88 8.18 -9.57 -6.20
C GLU A 88 8.59 -8.20 -5.63
N THR A 89 7.61 -7.45 -5.12
CA THR A 89 7.92 -6.39 -4.15
C THR A 89 8.19 -7.03 -2.78
N GLN A 90 9.22 -6.57 -2.07
CA GLN A 90 9.69 -7.15 -0.79
C GLN A 90 8.77 -6.88 0.42
N GLY A 91 7.44 -6.81 0.21
CA GLY A 91 6.47 -6.51 1.26
C GLY A 91 6.22 -5.02 1.48
N LEU A 92 5.53 -4.71 2.58
CA LEU A 92 5.09 -3.36 2.95
C LEU A 92 6.11 -2.67 3.86
N PHE A 93 6.46 -1.41 3.55
CA PHE A 93 7.40 -0.59 4.32
C PHE A 93 6.76 0.73 4.76
N PHE A 94 7.03 1.16 5.99
CA PHE A 94 6.27 2.24 6.64
C PHE A 94 6.81 3.66 6.41
N MET A 95 7.95 3.85 5.76
CA MET A 95 8.50 5.21 5.57
C MET A 95 9.29 5.30 4.27
N CYS A 96 9.40 6.51 3.73
CA CYS A 96 10.39 6.88 2.73
C CYS A 96 10.94 8.24 3.17
N GLU A 97 12.19 8.30 3.61
CA GLU A 97 12.78 9.48 4.25
C GLU A 97 12.87 10.70 3.32
N ASN A 98 12.78 10.48 1.99
CA ASN A 98 13.04 11.51 1.00
C ASN A 98 11.85 12.40 0.63
N ASN A 99 10.66 12.13 1.13
CA ASN A 99 9.52 13.03 0.98
C ASN A 99 8.86 13.20 2.34
N ARG A 100 8.61 14.44 2.76
CA ARG A 100 7.87 14.82 3.99
C ARG A 100 6.38 14.41 3.95
N ILE A 101 6.08 13.28 3.33
CA ILE A 101 4.76 12.74 3.05
C ILE A 101 4.59 11.51 3.93
N ASN A 102 3.80 11.64 4.99
CA ASN A 102 3.38 10.50 5.79
C ASN A 102 2.55 9.55 4.90
N GLY A 103 2.96 8.27 4.84
CA GLY A 103 2.36 7.29 3.93
C GLY A 103 2.90 5.87 4.16
N VAL A 104 2.14 4.84 3.78
CA VAL A 104 2.63 3.46 3.66
C VAL A 104 3.11 3.24 2.23
N PHE A 105 4.32 2.70 2.09
CA PHE A 105 4.96 2.47 0.79
C PHE A 105 5.32 1.00 0.59
N MET A 106 5.43 0.57 -0.65
CA MET A 106 6.01 -0.72 -1.02
C MET A 106 7.35 -0.41 -1.66
N TYR A 107 8.44 -0.78 -0.97
CA TYR A 107 9.84 -0.44 -1.25
C TYR A 107 10.32 0.95 -0.77
N CYS A 108 11.31 0.95 0.13
CA CYS A 108 12.13 2.11 0.50
C CYS A 108 13.60 1.73 0.36
N GLN A 109 14.30 2.31 -0.62
CA GLN A 109 15.73 2.03 -0.87
C GLN A 109 16.67 2.65 0.19
N GLN A 110 16.13 3.47 1.11
CA GLN A 110 16.87 4.20 2.15
C GLN A 110 16.09 4.26 3.47
N CYS A 111 15.60 3.13 3.98
CA CYS A 111 15.02 3.09 5.32
C CYS A 111 15.91 2.24 6.21
N VAL A 112 16.48 2.88 7.23
CA VAL A 112 17.16 2.23 8.33
C VAL A 112 16.22 1.19 8.93
N HIS A 113 16.72 -0.04 9.09
CA HIS A 113 16.04 -1.10 9.83
C HIS A 113 15.55 -0.55 11.18
N LEU A 114 14.24 -0.51 11.38
CA LEU A 114 13.69 -0.57 12.73
C LEU A 114 13.34 -2.03 12.98
N PHE A 115 14.33 -2.67 13.61
CA PHE A 115 14.49 -4.08 14.00
C PHE A 115 14.98 -5.03 12.90
#